data_AF-A0A7R9LP17-F1
#
_entry.id   AF-A0A7R9LP17-F1
#
_cell.length_a   1.000
_cell.length_b   1.000
_cell.length_c   1.000
_cell.angle_alpha   90.00
_cell.angle_beta   90.00
_cell.angle_gamma   90.00
#
_symmetry.space_group_name_H-M   'P 1'
#
loop_
_entity.id
_entity.type
_entity.pdbx_description
1 polymer ?
#
loop_
_entity_poly.entity_id
_entity_poly.type
_entity_poly.pdbx_seq_one_letter_code
_entity_poly.pdbx_strand_id
1 'polypeptide(L)'
;MSESMAQLSQSIDESLLRLDSLKQMSESADNEVTINSLCKSLAVLYNNRGFLYYRAIEFNLAADDYTRALRLDPCLAIALYNRATIHYRMNNFLKAFEDLKIAIELDPNNREFQLAFDASCEQLGIQSRPDEPSGGAARLVTAFNAYRDCDPLVLFSGDIMSPSIMSTFTKGEQMIPVLNALAVDCAVFGNHEFDFGVDHLKSWMGRTSFPWLMSNVYDHKTNRPINDAMVWHIIDRNNKRLGIIGLVEEQWLADSLHEGYLYRDFVAEGRKLAKHLKEKASPLKQCVAEIDLILGGHDHDYQIRKINNKVCVKSGTDFRQFSKIDITFIDSEEYEIECQEINVNSYDFKEDPTLKHELTKFGSIRNRETNLGNLISDIALVTTGSEAVLLNSGMFRSDQIHLKGDFRFRDLVRILPMMDELVILNITGYQLWTALECGLSRWPTLDGSFAHVSRIHYEFDPHKPAGSRIDPNSITIGNKCLDLKAKYRLLTEEFLHKGKDGYYVLKECEVLIPKEHCVDVFTLVKKYMESVAQLAADPQSDCKTLVCSSGPKTTAIEMTEYLDFELELRKFEPKVDGRITCLTNVSNI
;
A
#
# COMPACT_ATOMS: atom_id res chain seq x y z
N MET A 1 15.63 38.39 -17.76
CA MET A 1 16.83 39.17 -17.36
C MET A 1 17.71 38.27 -16.50
N SER A 2 18.92 37.92 -16.94
CA SER A 2 19.85 37.13 -16.14
C SER A 2 20.57 38.06 -15.16
N GLU A 3 20.19 38.00 -13.89
CA GLU A 3 21.00 38.54 -12.79
C GLU A 3 22.33 37.78 -12.74
N SER A 4 23.44 38.45 -12.46
CA SER A 4 24.74 37.77 -12.37
C SER A 4 24.85 36.98 -11.06
N MET A 5 25.59 35.86 -11.05
CA MET A 5 25.79 35.05 -9.83
C MET A 5 26.35 35.84 -8.64
N ALA A 6 27.14 36.89 -8.91
CA ALA A 6 27.66 37.80 -7.89
C ALA A 6 26.56 38.62 -7.21
N GLN A 7 25.56 39.10 -7.99
CA GLN A 7 24.41 39.83 -7.46
C GLN A 7 23.48 38.93 -6.63
N LEU A 8 23.35 37.66 -7.04
CA LEU A 8 22.55 36.68 -6.30
C LEU A 8 23.19 36.32 -4.95
N SER A 9 24.52 36.11 -4.92
CA SER A 9 25.26 35.86 -3.68
C SER A 9 25.13 37.03 -2.70
N GLN A 10 25.31 38.26 -3.18
CA GLN A 10 25.12 39.45 -2.35
C GLN A 10 23.70 39.54 -1.77
N SER A 11 22.68 39.19 -2.56
CA SER A 11 21.28 39.20 -2.10
C SER A 11 21.01 38.15 -1.01
N ILE A 12 21.67 36.99 -1.10
CA ILE A 12 21.58 35.94 -0.06
C ILE A 12 22.23 36.45 1.24
N ASP A 13 23.42 37.05 1.17
CA ASP A 13 24.12 37.61 2.34
C ASP A 13 23.31 38.73 3.01
N GLU A 14 22.71 39.63 2.24
CA GLU A 14 21.82 40.66 2.76
C GLU A 14 20.56 40.08 3.45
N SER A 15 20.01 38.99 2.91
CA SER A 15 18.86 38.31 3.51
C SER A 15 19.20 37.61 4.82
N LEU A 16 20.42 37.08 4.96
CA LEU A 16 20.95 36.50 6.20
C LEU A 16 21.03 37.54 7.32
N LEU A 17 21.61 38.71 7.04
CA LEU A 17 21.70 39.81 8.01
C LEU A 17 20.31 40.26 8.51
N ARG A 18 19.33 40.34 7.59
CA ARG A 18 17.95 40.68 7.96
C ARG A 18 17.29 39.61 8.81
N LEU A 19 17.52 38.33 8.51
CA LEU A 19 17.01 37.21 9.30
C LEU A 19 17.58 37.22 10.71
N ASP A 20 18.89 37.43 10.86
CA ASP A 20 19.54 37.44 12.17
C ASP A 20 19.08 38.61 13.04
N SER A 21 18.94 39.80 12.45
CA SER A 21 18.39 40.96 13.15
C SER A 21 16.95 40.71 13.62
N LEU A 22 16.09 40.14 12.76
CA LEU A 22 14.69 39.91 13.11
C LEU A 22 14.50 38.77 14.13
N LYS A 23 15.36 37.74 14.09
CA LYS A 23 15.39 36.68 15.11
C LYS A 23 15.72 37.22 16.49
N GLN A 24 16.76 38.04 16.60
CA GLN A 24 17.14 38.67 17.88
C GLN A 24 16.00 39.52 18.45
N MET A 25 15.26 40.23 17.58
CA MET A 25 14.06 40.98 17.98
C MET A 25 12.91 40.07 18.43
N SER A 26 12.74 38.90 17.80
CA SER A 26 11.72 37.91 18.18
C SER A 26 12.03 37.24 19.51
N GLU A 27 13.30 36.97 19.79
CA GLU A 27 13.77 36.35 21.04
C GLU A 27 13.71 37.32 22.23
N SER A 28 13.72 38.62 21.98
CA SER A 28 13.67 39.68 23.01
C SER A 28 12.28 40.31 23.19
N ALA A 29 11.24 39.80 22.52
CA ALA A 29 9.89 40.33 22.61
C ALA A 29 9.11 39.74 23.79
N ASP A 30 8.44 40.61 24.57
CA ASP A 30 7.78 40.23 25.83
C ASP A 30 6.26 40.01 25.72
N ASN A 31 5.65 40.21 24.55
CA ASN A 31 4.20 40.04 24.34
C ASN A 31 3.90 39.12 23.16
N GLU A 32 3.00 38.17 23.38
CA GLU A 32 2.52 37.16 22.42
C GLU A 32 2.04 37.75 21.08
N VAL A 33 1.37 38.90 21.08
CA VAL A 33 0.94 39.57 19.84
C VAL A 33 2.14 40.01 19.00
N THR A 34 3.17 40.56 19.65
CA THR A 34 4.41 41.00 19.01
C THR A 34 5.23 39.81 18.52
N ILE A 35 5.33 38.74 19.33
CA ILE A 35 5.99 37.49 18.96
C ILE A 35 5.33 36.89 17.71
N ASN A 36 3.99 36.78 17.69
CA ASN A 36 3.27 36.24 16.54
C ASN A 36 3.47 37.08 15.26
N SER A 37 3.48 38.41 15.38
CA SER A 37 3.76 39.32 14.27
C SER A 37 5.20 39.15 13.74
N LEU A 38 6.17 38.99 14.64
CA LEU A 38 7.57 38.77 14.27
C LEU A 38 7.77 37.40 13.64
N CYS A 39 7.14 36.33 14.15
CA CYS A 39 7.17 34.99 13.55
C CYS A 39 6.65 34.99 12.11
N LYS A 40 5.52 35.65 11.83
CA LYS A 40 5.01 35.80 10.45
C LYS A 40 5.96 36.57 9.55
N SER A 41 6.57 37.63 10.07
CA SER A 41 7.54 38.43 9.31
C SER A 41 8.82 37.62 9.02
N LEU A 42 9.25 36.79 9.97
CA LEU A 42 10.38 35.88 9.85
C LEU A 42 10.08 34.77 8.83
N ALA A 43 8.85 34.23 8.83
CA ALA A 43 8.39 33.26 7.84
C ALA A 43 8.51 33.79 6.42
N VAL A 44 8.08 35.04 6.18
CA VAL A 44 8.20 35.69 4.87
C VAL A 44 9.66 35.86 4.45
N LEU A 45 10.56 36.25 5.37
CA LEU A 45 11.99 36.38 5.07
C LEU A 45 12.62 35.03 4.70
N TYR A 46 12.28 33.96 5.42
CA TYR A 46 12.72 32.60 5.08
C TYR A 46 12.20 32.17 3.71
N ASN A 47 10.93 32.42 3.39
CA ASN A 47 10.40 32.14 2.05
C ASN A 47 11.16 32.91 0.96
N ASN A 48 11.44 34.18 1.18
CA ASN A 48 12.16 35.00 0.20
C ASN A 48 13.60 34.54 -0.01
N ARG A 49 14.30 34.13 1.06
CA ARG A 49 15.65 33.57 0.94
C ARG A 49 15.64 32.20 0.27
N GLY A 50 14.65 31.36 0.57
CA GLY A 50 14.42 30.11 -0.13
C GLY A 50 14.28 30.32 -1.65
N PHE A 51 13.59 31.39 -2.07
CA PHE A 51 13.50 31.76 -3.48
C PHE A 51 14.84 32.20 -4.09
N LEU A 52 15.71 32.87 -3.33
CA LEU A 52 17.07 33.18 -3.80
C LEU A 52 17.91 31.90 -3.98
N TYR A 53 17.83 30.96 -3.04
CA TYR A 53 18.48 29.64 -3.19
C TYR A 53 17.93 28.85 -4.38
N TYR A 54 16.62 28.89 -4.62
CA TYR A 54 16.02 28.31 -5.80
C TYR A 54 16.63 28.87 -7.10
N ARG A 55 16.80 30.20 -7.19
CA ARG A 55 17.44 30.85 -8.34
C ARG A 55 18.92 30.52 -8.47
N ALA A 56 19.57 30.17 -7.36
CA ALA A 56 20.94 29.66 -7.31
C ALA A 56 21.04 28.17 -7.69
N ILE A 57 19.91 27.49 -7.93
CA ILE A 57 19.82 26.03 -8.17
C ILE A 57 20.21 25.22 -6.90
N GLU A 58 20.23 25.87 -5.73
CA GLU A 58 20.50 25.26 -4.43
C GLU A 58 19.21 24.70 -3.82
N PHE A 59 18.66 23.65 -4.45
CA PHE A 59 17.32 23.16 -4.15
C PHE A 59 17.16 22.65 -2.70
N ASN A 60 18.18 22.03 -2.10
CA ASN A 60 18.11 21.57 -0.70
C ASN A 60 17.99 22.74 0.28
N LEU A 61 18.81 23.78 0.10
CA LEU A 61 18.78 24.98 0.94
C LEU A 61 17.46 25.74 0.77
N ALA A 62 16.90 25.77 -0.45
CA ALA A 62 15.58 26.32 -0.71
C ALA A 62 14.48 25.56 0.05
N ALA A 63 14.46 24.22 -0.02
CA ALA A 63 13.49 23.39 0.68
C ALA A 63 13.55 23.55 2.21
N ASP A 64 14.76 23.65 2.77
CA ASP A 64 14.97 23.89 4.20
C ASP A 64 14.39 25.22 4.64
N ASP A 65 14.61 26.28 3.86
CA ASP A 65 14.10 27.61 4.17
C ASP A 65 12.58 27.70 4.05
N TYR A 66 11.98 27.08 3.03
CA TYR A 66 10.52 26.99 2.98
C TYR A 66 9.97 26.19 4.16
N THR A 67 10.65 25.13 4.58
CA THR A 67 10.25 24.35 5.76
C THR A 67 10.35 25.17 7.05
N ARG A 68 11.39 26.00 7.21
CA ARG A 68 11.50 26.94 8.34
C ARG A 68 10.40 28.00 8.29
N ALA A 69 10.07 28.53 7.12
CA ALA A 69 8.97 29.47 6.94
C ALA A 69 7.65 28.87 7.42
N LEU A 70 7.35 27.63 7.00
CA LEU A 70 6.11 26.94 7.35
C LEU A 70 6.03 26.47 8.80
N ARG A 71 7.16 26.30 9.50
CA ARG A 71 7.18 26.11 10.96
C ARG A 71 6.75 27.36 11.71
N LEU A 72 7.05 28.54 11.17
CA LEU A 72 6.74 29.83 11.79
C LEU A 72 5.35 30.34 11.41
N ASP A 73 4.93 30.10 10.17
CA ASP A 73 3.58 30.39 9.68
C ASP A 73 3.08 29.24 8.78
N PRO A 74 2.36 28.26 9.35
CA PRO A 74 1.80 27.14 8.58
C PRO A 74 0.76 27.58 7.54
N CYS A 75 0.18 28.77 7.67
CA CYS A 75 -0.83 29.31 6.76
C CYS A 75 -0.22 30.14 5.62
N LEU A 76 1.12 30.18 5.50
CA LEU A 76 1.79 30.90 4.44
C LEU A 76 1.72 30.11 3.11
N ALA A 77 0.58 30.25 2.42
CA ALA A 77 0.27 29.50 1.19
C ALA A 77 1.36 29.59 0.11
N ILE A 78 2.01 30.74 -0.02
CA ILE A 78 3.10 30.92 -0.99
C ILE A 78 4.35 30.09 -0.66
N ALA A 79 4.63 29.85 0.63
CA ALA A 79 5.76 29.01 1.05
C ALA A 79 5.46 27.53 0.81
N LEU A 80 4.21 27.09 0.96
CA LEU A 80 3.75 25.75 0.56
C LEU A 80 3.95 25.54 -0.94
N TYR A 81 3.43 26.46 -1.77
CA TYR A 81 3.60 26.39 -3.23
C TYR A 81 5.07 26.39 -3.66
N ASN A 82 5.90 27.24 -3.06
CA ASN A 82 7.31 27.30 -3.38
C ASN A 82 8.05 26.01 -2.98
N ARG A 83 7.75 25.45 -1.80
CA ARG A 83 8.31 24.16 -1.38
C ARG A 83 7.86 23.02 -2.28
N ALA A 84 6.59 23.02 -2.67
CA ALA A 84 6.05 22.06 -3.62
C ALA A 84 6.78 22.10 -4.96
N THR A 85 7.08 23.30 -5.46
CA THR A 85 7.84 23.49 -6.70
C THR A 85 9.24 22.89 -6.60
N ILE A 86 9.91 23.04 -5.44
CA ILE A 86 11.20 22.39 -5.20
C ILE A 86 11.05 20.88 -5.17
N HIS A 87 10.06 20.36 -4.45
CA HIS A 87 9.79 18.92 -4.41
C HIS A 87 9.51 18.35 -5.80
N TYR A 88 8.74 19.05 -6.62
CA TYR A 88 8.48 18.66 -8.01
C TYR A 88 9.77 18.59 -8.83
N ARG A 89 10.65 19.59 -8.72
CA ARG A 89 11.96 19.60 -9.42
C ARG A 89 12.93 18.53 -8.94
N MET A 90 12.78 18.07 -7.70
CA MET A 90 13.53 16.95 -7.14
C MET A 90 12.90 15.59 -7.47
N ASN A 91 11.86 15.53 -8.32
CA ASN A 91 11.05 14.34 -8.60
C ASN A 91 10.36 13.75 -7.36
N ASN A 92 10.18 14.54 -6.30
CA ASN A 92 9.42 14.18 -5.10
C ASN A 92 7.94 14.58 -5.27
N PHE A 93 7.29 14.05 -6.31
CA PHE A 93 5.95 14.49 -6.74
C PHE A 93 4.88 14.37 -5.65
N LEU A 94 4.97 13.38 -4.77
CA LEU A 94 4.01 13.21 -3.67
C LEU A 94 4.09 14.34 -2.63
N LYS A 95 5.30 14.75 -2.25
CA LYS A 95 5.49 15.88 -1.33
C LYS A 95 5.04 17.19 -1.96
N ALA A 96 5.25 17.33 -3.28
CA ALA A 96 4.74 18.48 -4.02
C ALA A 96 3.21 18.52 -3.98
N PHE A 97 2.55 17.39 -4.24
CA PHE A 97 1.10 17.24 -4.18
C PHE A 97 0.53 17.60 -2.79
N GLU A 98 1.15 17.12 -1.70
CA GLU A 98 0.70 17.41 -0.32
C GLU A 98 0.77 18.91 0.00
N ASP A 99 1.88 19.57 -0.34
CA ASP A 99 2.04 21.02 -0.12
C ASP A 99 1.05 21.83 -0.97
N LEU A 100 0.82 21.42 -2.23
CA LEU A 100 -0.10 22.09 -3.15
C LEU A 100 -1.56 21.95 -2.71
N LYS A 101 -1.94 20.80 -2.15
CA LYS A 101 -3.27 20.60 -1.58
C LYS A 101 -3.57 21.63 -0.50
N ILE A 102 -2.64 21.82 0.45
CA ILE A 102 -2.80 22.80 1.53
C ILE A 102 -2.76 24.23 0.96
N ALA A 103 -1.90 24.51 -0.02
CA ALA A 103 -1.84 25.82 -0.66
C ALA A 103 -3.17 26.22 -1.32
N ILE A 104 -3.85 25.28 -2.00
CA ILE A 104 -5.18 25.47 -2.60
C ILE A 104 -6.25 25.67 -1.53
N GLU A 105 -6.20 24.92 -0.43
CA GLU A 105 -7.15 25.11 0.68
C GLU A 105 -7.05 26.53 1.29
N LEU A 106 -5.83 27.09 1.35
CA LEU A 106 -5.58 28.43 1.88
C LEU A 106 -5.89 29.56 0.88
N ASP A 107 -5.66 29.35 -0.41
CA ASP A 107 -5.98 30.32 -1.48
C ASP A 107 -6.58 29.61 -2.71
N PRO A 108 -7.88 29.27 -2.68
CA PRO A 108 -8.52 28.44 -3.71
C PRO A 108 -8.69 29.15 -5.05
N ASN A 109 -8.54 30.48 -5.09
CA ASN A 109 -8.65 31.27 -6.32
C ASN A 109 -7.29 31.45 -7.03
N ASN A 110 -6.22 30.90 -6.47
CA ASN A 110 -4.87 31.03 -7.01
C ASN A 110 -4.64 30.08 -8.18
N ARG A 111 -4.65 30.63 -9.39
CA ARG A 111 -4.49 29.85 -10.62
C ARG A 111 -3.15 29.10 -10.70
N GLU A 112 -2.08 29.67 -10.17
CA GLU A 112 -0.76 29.02 -10.18
C GLU A 112 -0.74 27.78 -9.27
N PHE A 113 -1.40 27.85 -8.11
CA PHE A 113 -1.50 26.72 -7.19
C PHE A 113 -2.29 25.58 -7.83
N GLN A 114 -3.41 25.92 -8.47
CA GLN A 114 -4.24 24.96 -9.20
C GLN A 114 -3.46 24.28 -10.33
N LEU A 115 -2.76 25.04 -11.17
CA LEU A 115 -1.97 24.49 -12.28
C LEU A 115 -0.85 23.57 -11.81
N ALA A 116 -0.13 23.96 -10.75
CA ALA A 116 0.93 23.11 -10.20
C ALA A 116 0.39 21.86 -9.52
N PHE A 117 -0.78 21.94 -8.87
CA PHE A 117 -1.48 20.78 -8.31
C PHE A 117 -1.90 19.80 -9.40
N ASP A 118 -2.50 20.29 -10.47
CA ASP A 118 -2.91 19.48 -11.63
C ASP A 118 -1.69 18.81 -12.30
N ALA A 119 -0.57 19.53 -12.44
CA ALA A 119 0.67 18.96 -12.96
C ALA A 119 1.27 17.89 -12.03
N SER A 120 1.20 18.08 -10.71
CA SER A 120 1.67 17.09 -9.73
C SER A 120 0.78 15.85 -9.72
N CYS A 121 -0.53 16.04 -9.89
CA CYS A 121 -1.52 14.99 -10.07
C CYS A 121 -1.21 14.12 -11.30
N GLU A 122 -0.92 14.74 -12.45
CA GLU A 122 -0.53 14.04 -13.68
C GLU A 122 0.72 13.17 -13.50
N GLN A 123 1.77 13.70 -12.87
CA GLN A 123 3.02 12.94 -12.62
C GLN A 123 2.82 11.76 -11.66
N LEU A 124 1.87 11.85 -10.74
CA LEU A 124 1.54 10.78 -9.80
C LEU A 124 0.55 9.76 -10.36
N GLY A 125 0.02 9.98 -11.58
CA GLY A 125 -1.12 9.23 -12.09
C GLY A 125 -2.40 9.44 -11.27
N ILE A 126 -2.41 10.44 -10.38
CA ILE A 126 -3.57 10.87 -9.62
C ILE A 126 -4.37 11.75 -10.54
N GLN A 127 -5.39 11.19 -11.19
CA GLN A 127 -6.29 12.01 -11.99
C GLN A 127 -7.18 12.81 -11.04
N SER A 128 -7.01 14.13 -10.96
CA SER A 128 -8.05 15.03 -10.47
C SER A 128 -9.26 14.86 -11.39
N ARG A 129 -10.40 14.40 -10.86
CA ARG A 129 -11.65 14.37 -11.63
C ARG A 129 -12.81 14.91 -10.80
N PRO A 130 -13.56 15.89 -11.33
CA PRO A 130 -14.61 16.62 -10.63
C PRO A 130 -15.94 15.88 -10.47
N ASP A 131 -16.07 14.61 -10.88
CA ASP A 131 -17.29 13.83 -10.65
C ASP A 131 -16.95 12.43 -10.13
N GLU A 132 -17.49 12.12 -8.96
CA GLU A 132 -17.37 10.84 -8.28
C GLU A 132 -18.08 9.72 -9.07
N PRO A 133 -17.34 8.66 -9.44
CA PRO A 133 -17.55 7.38 -8.77
C PRO A 133 -16.32 6.91 -7.98
N SER A 134 -16.49 6.69 -6.67
CA SER A 134 -15.44 6.28 -5.72
C SER A 134 -15.13 4.78 -5.69
N GLY A 135 -15.80 3.99 -6.55
CA GLY A 135 -15.53 2.58 -6.81
C GLY A 135 -15.37 1.74 -5.54
N GLY A 136 -14.48 0.75 -5.58
CA GLY A 136 -14.06 -0.03 -4.42
C GLY A 136 -14.90 -1.29 -4.14
N ALA A 137 -14.21 -2.39 -3.84
CA ALA A 137 -14.81 -3.73 -3.72
C ALA A 137 -15.96 -3.83 -2.70
N ALA A 138 -15.79 -3.24 -1.51
CA ALA A 138 -16.81 -3.28 -0.46
C ALA A 138 -18.07 -2.50 -0.86
N ARG A 139 -17.92 -1.41 -1.60
CA ARG A 139 -19.06 -0.60 -2.10
C ARG A 139 -19.72 -1.25 -3.31
N LEU A 140 -18.94 -1.85 -4.20
CA LEU A 140 -19.44 -2.64 -5.31
C LEU A 140 -20.38 -3.74 -4.83
N VAL A 141 -20.02 -4.46 -3.75
CA VAL A 141 -20.90 -5.50 -3.19
C VAL A 141 -22.24 -4.93 -2.75
N THR A 142 -22.26 -3.78 -2.06
CA THR A 142 -23.51 -3.10 -1.71
C THR A 142 -24.30 -2.69 -2.94
N ALA A 143 -23.63 -2.09 -3.94
CA ALA A 143 -24.28 -1.63 -5.16
C ALA A 143 -24.88 -2.80 -5.96
N PHE A 144 -24.16 -3.93 -6.02
CA PHE A 144 -24.62 -5.15 -6.65
C PHE A 144 -25.79 -5.80 -5.89
N ASN A 145 -25.76 -5.80 -4.56
CA ASN A 145 -26.82 -6.36 -3.73
C ASN A 145 -28.19 -5.70 -3.96
N ALA A 146 -28.23 -4.45 -4.44
CA ALA A 146 -29.47 -3.78 -4.84
C ALA A 146 -30.21 -4.48 -6.00
N TYR A 147 -29.53 -5.36 -6.75
CA TYR A 147 -30.08 -6.08 -7.90
C TYR A 147 -30.20 -7.60 -7.67
N ARG A 148 -29.88 -8.08 -6.47
CA ARG A 148 -29.80 -9.52 -6.17
C ARG A 148 -31.15 -10.22 -6.25
N ASP A 149 -32.25 -9.51 -6.01
CA ASP A 149 -33.62 -10.04 -6.10
C ASP A 149 -34.00 -10.50 -7.51
N CYS A 150 -33.29 -10.05 -8.54
CA CYS A 150 -33.49 -10.48 -9.92
C CYS A 150 -32.85 -11.84 -10.26
N ASP A 151 -32.16 -12.48 -9.30
CA ASP A 151 -31.33 -13.67 -9.50
C ASP A 151 -30.39 -13.53 -10.73
N PRO A 152 -29.54 -12.48 -10.76
CA PRO A 152 -28.72 -12.18 -11.93
C PRO A 152 -27.59 -13.21 -12.11
N LEU A 153 -27.14 -13.36 -13.36
CA LEU A 153 -25.88 -14.03 -13.66
C LEU A 153 -24.71 -13.05 -13.46
N VAL A 154 -23.71 -13.43 -12.67
CA VAL A 154 -22.57 -12.59 -12.30
C VAL A 154 -21.30 -13.08 -12.97
N LEU A 155 -20.73 -12.25 -13.85
CA LEU A 155 -19.58 -12.60 -14.68
C LEU A 155 -18.46 -11.58 -14.53
N PHE A 156 -17.20 -12.05 -14.60
CA PHE A 156 -16.00 -11.21 -14.63
C PHE A 156 -15.13 -11.48 -15.86
N SER A 157 -14.65 -10.40 -16.48
CA SER A 157 -13.86 -10.41 -17.72
C SER A 157 -12.33 -10.44 -17.50
N GLY A 158 -11.85 -10.87 -16.33
CA GLY A 158 -10.42 -10.93 -15.98
C GLY A 158 -9.89 -9.68 -15.27
N ASP A 159 -8.58 -9.70 -14.97
CA ASP A 159 -7.82 -8.67 -14.24
C ASP A 159 -8.43 -8.29 -12.88
N ILE A 160 -8.95 -9.29 -12.18
CA ILE A 160 -9.58 -9.10 -10.88
C ILE A 160 -8.60 -9.33 -9.73
N MET A 161 -7.60 -10.19 -9.90
CA MET A 161 -6.65 -10.52 -8.82
C MET A 161 -5.53 -9.49 -8.70
N SER A 162 -5.24 -8.76 -9.79
CA SER A 162 -4.17 -7.78 -9.97
C SER A 162 -4.56 -6.87 -11.16
N PRO A 163 -4.09 -5.61 -11.27
CA PRO A 163 -3.10 -4.93 -10.43
C PRO A 163 -3.72 -4.04 -9.35
N SER A 164 -3.19 -4.16 -8.14
CA SER A 164 -3.33 -3.14 -7.11
C SER A 164 -2.06 -3.13 -6.26
N ILE A 165 -1.81 -2.03 -5.54
CA ILE A 165 -0.75 -2.00 -4.53
C ILE A 165 -0.91 -3.21 -3.59
N MET A 166 -2.15 -3.49 -3.17
CA MET A 166 -2.48 -4.63 -2.32
C MET A 166 -2.11 -5.96 -2.98
N SER A 167 -2.47 -6.20 -4.25
CA SER A 167 -2.19 -7.46 -4.95
C SER A 167 -0.70 -7.78 -5.02
N THR A 168 0.17 -6.77 -5.05
CA THR A 168 1.63 -6.96 -5.04
C THR A 168 2.10 -7.69 -3.77
N PHE A 169 1.43 -7.45 -2.63
CA PHE A 169 1.77 -8.07 -1.36
C PHE A 169 0.94 -9.31 -1.06
N THR A 170 -0.39 -9.22 -1.21
CA THR A 170 -1.33 -10.32 -0.95
C THR A 170 -1.30 -11.41 -2.02
N LYS A 171 -0.63 -11.15 -3.15
CA LYS A 171 -0.70 -11.99 -4.35
C LYS A 171 -2.16 -12.27 -4.69
N GLY A 172 -2.96 -11.22 -4.87
CA GLY A 172 -4.38 -11.31 -5.24
C GLY A 172 -5.36 -11.92 -4.21
N GLU A 173 -4.90 -12.50 -3.11
CA GLU A 173 -5.78 -13.21 -2.16
C GLU A 173 -6.88 -12.36 -1.53
N GLN A 174 -6.69 -11.04 -1.44
CA GLN A 174 -7.69 -10.07 -0.95
C GLN A 174 -8.97 -10.06 -1.79
N MET A 175 -8.91 -10.52 -3.04
CA MET A 175 -10.05 -10.51 -3.95
C MET A 175 -10.93 -11.75 -3.84
N ILE A 176 -10.44 -12.82 -3.23
CA ILE A 176 -11.22 -14.04 -2.96
C ILE A 176 -12.50 -13.75 -2.15
N PRO A 177 -12.46 -13.05 -0.99
CA PRO A 177 -13.69 -12.74 -0.26
C PRO A 177 -14.64 -11.83 -1.04
N VAL A 178 -14.11 -10.92 -1.87
CA VAL A 178 -14.92 -10.05 -2.74
C VAL A 178 -15.68 -10.88 -3.78
N LEU A 179 -14.97 -11.75 -4.50
CA LEU A 179 -15.51 -12.64 -5.51
C LEU A 179 -16.57 -13.59 -4.92
N ASN A 180 -16.31 -14.14 -3.74
CA ASN A 180 -17.27 -15.00 -3.03
C ASN A 180 -18.48 -14.21 -2.53
N ALA A 181 -18.31 -12.97 -2.03
CA ALA A 181 -19.41 -12.11 -1.58
C ALA A 181 -20.33 -11.68 -2.72
N LEU A 182 -19.79 -11.50 -3.93
CA LEU A 182 -20.55 -11.24 -5.15
C LEU A 182 -21.28 -12.48 -5.67
N ALA A 183 -20.94 -13.68 -5.18
CA ALA A 183 -21.46 -14.95 -5.67
C ALA A 183 -21.29 -15.10 -7.19
N VAL A 184 -20.06 -14.82 -7.67
CA VAL A 184 -19.69 -14.92 -9.09
C VAL A 184 -20.05 -16.30 -9.63
N ASP A 185 -20.71 -16.35 -10.79
CA ASP A 185 -21.06 -17.61 -11.45
C ASP A 185 -19.92 -18.14 -12.32
N CYS A 186 -19.13 -17.24 -12.91
CA CYS A 186 -18.05 -17.59 -13.81
C CYS A 186 -17.09 -16.40 -14.05
N ALA A 187 -15.80 -16.67 -14.19
CA ALA A 187 -14.82 -15.65 -14.58
C ALA A 187 -13.84 -16.17 -15.63
N VAL A 188 -13.18 -15.26 -16.34
CA VAL A 188 -12.08 -15.57 -17.28
C VAL A 188 -10.76 -15.06 -16.72
N PHE A 189 -9.63 -15.61 -17.18
CA PHE A 189 -8.32 -15.03 -16.86
C PHE A 189 -8.02 -13.85 -17.78
N GLY A 190 -7.64 -12.72 -17.20
CA GLY A 190 -6.94 -11.62 -17.85
C GLY A 190 -5.41 -11.83 -17.77
N ASN A 191 -4.66 -10.83 -18.24
CA ASN A 191 -3.20 -10.89 -18.23
C ASN A 191 -2.63 -10.85 -16.80
N HIS A 192 -3.28 -10.11 -15.90
CA HIS A 192 -2.78 -9.89 -14.55
C HIS A 192 -2.99 -11.07 -13.60
N GLU A 193 -3.83 -12.04 -13.97
CA GLU A 193 -3.95 -13.30 -13.22
C GLU A 193 -2.65 -14.14 -13.24
N PHE A 194 -1.73 -13.85 -14.16
CA PHE A 194 -0.46 -14.56 -14.31
C PHE A 194 0.74 -13.86 -13.64
N ASP A 195 0.58 -12.63 -13.12
CA ASP A 195 1.64 -11.80 -12.54
C ASP A 195 2.45 -12.52 -11.44
N PHE A 196 1.80 -13.41 -10.69
CA PHE A 196 2.40 -14.12 -9.56
C PHE A 196 2.69 -15.59 -9.85
N GLY A 197 2.60 -16.01 -11.11
CA GLY A 197 2.86 -17.37 -11.55
C GLY A 197 1.67 -18.34 -11.38
N VAL A 198 1.74 -19.44 -12.14
CA VAL A 198 0.64 -20.41 -12.28
C VAL A 198 0.30 -21.17 -10.99
N ASP A 199 1.24 -21.34 -10.07
CA ASP A 199 0.98 -22.02 -8.78
C ASP A 199 0.04 -21.20 -7.88
N HIS A 200 0.21 -19.87 -7.86
CA HIS A 200 -0.67 -18.96 -7.14
C HIS A 200 -2.07 -18.94 -7.75
N LEU A 201 -2.15 -18.90 -9.09
CA LEU A 201 -3.41 -19.00 -9.81
C LEU A 201 -4.19 -20.27 -9.41
N LYS A 202 -3.52 -21.44 -9.36
CA LYS A 202 -4.15 -22.71 -8.97
C LYS A 202 -4.66 -22.68 -7.52
N SER A 203 -3.92 -22.03 -6.62
CA SER A 203 -4.31 -21.85 -5.22
C SER A 203 -5.60 -21.04 -5.09
N TRP A 204 -5.72 -19.91 -5.79
CA TRP A 204 -6.93 -19.08 -5.71
C TRP A 204 -8.14 -19.76 -6.35
N MET A 205 -7.96 -20.44 -7.48
CA MET A 205 -9.03 -21.21 -8.13
C MET A 205 -9.67 -22.22 -7.16
N GLY A 206 -8.87 -22.85 -6.28
CA GLY A 206 -9.37 -23.77 -5.26
C GLY A 206 -10.10 -23.11 -4.08
N ARG A 207 -10.04 -21.77 -3.97
CA ARG A 207 -10.64 -20.97 -2.89
C ARG A 207 -11.82 -20.10 -3.36
N THR A 208 -12.04 -20.01 -4.68
CA THR A 208 -13.22 -19.39 -5.29
C THR A 208 -14.31 -20.44 -5.50
N SER A 209 -15.58 -20.06 -5.33
CA SER A 209 -16.71 -21.01 -5.43
C SER A 209 -17.23 -21.27 -6.85
N PHE A 210 -16.53 -20.79 -7.88
CA PHE A 210 -17.01 -20.79 -9.27
C PHE A 210 -15.93 -21.26 -10.25
N PRO A 211 -16.33 -21.74 -11.44
CA PRO A 211 -15.38 -22.14 -12.47
C PRO A 211 -14.71 -20.94 -13.14
N TRP A 212 -13.41 -21.07 -13.35
CA TRP A 212 -12.64 -20.18 -14.21
C TRP A 212 -12.56 -20.75 -15.63
N LEU A 213 -12.69 -19.88 -16.64
CA LEU A 213 -12.67 -20.26 -18.04
C LEU A 213 -11.37 -19.87 -18.73
N MET A 214 -10.84 -20.82 -19.49
CA MET A 214 -9.82 -20.57 -20.51
C MET A 214 -10.04 -21.52 -21.68
N SER A 215 -10.47 -20.96 -22.81
CA SER A 215 -10.89 -21.74 -23.97
C SER A 215 -9.80 -21.91 -25.02
N ASN A 216 -8.78 -21.04 -25.03
CA ASN A 216 -7.82 -20.94 -26.13
C ASN A 216 -6.33 -20.99 -25.72
N VAL A 217 -6.02 -21.31 -24.46
CA VAL A 217 -4.65 -21.49 -23.97
C VAL A 217 -4.50 -22.85 -23.30
N TYR A 218 -3.57 -23.67 -23.80
CA TYR A 218 -3.41 -25.08 -23.41
C TYR A 218 -1.97 -25.36 -23.02
N ASP A 219 -1.73 -26.19 -22.01
CA ASP A 219 -0.39 -26.69 -21.68
C ASP A 219 0.13 -27.58 -22.83
N HIS A 220 1.34 -27.29 -23.32
CA HIS A 220 1.90 -27.97 -24.50
C HIS A 220 2.14 -29.47 -24.26
N LYS A 221 2.39 -29.90 -23.01
CA LYS A 221 2.72 -31.30 -22.69
C LYS A 221 1.47 -32.15 -22.52
N THR A 222 0.45 -31.59 -21.88
CA THR A 222 -0.77 -32.32 -21.49
C THR A 222 -1.94 -32.06 -22.43
N ASN A 223 -1.86 -31.00 -23.24
CA ASN A 223 -2.94 -30.51 -24.10
C ASN A 223 -4.25 -30.23 -23.32
N ARG A 224 -4.13 -29.92 -22.03
CA ARG A 224 -5.22 -29.47 -21.16
C ARG A 224 -5.23 -27.95 -21.09
N PRO A 225 -6.38 -27.31 -20.82
CA PRO A 225 -6.42 -25.88 -20.58
C PRO A 225 -5.48 -25.48 -19.44
N ILE A 226 -4.92 -24.28 -19.52
CA ILE A 226 -4.03 -23.75 -18.47
C ILE A 226 -4.70 -23.90 -17.09
N ASN A 227 -3.93 -24.38 -16.12
CA ASN A 227 -4.37 -24.61 -14.74
C ASN A 227 -5.63 -25.49 -14.57
N ASP A 228 -5.89 -26.40 -15.52
CA ASP A 228 -7.10 -27.24 -15.53
C ASP A 228 -8.41 -26.41 -15.54
N ALA A 229 -8.36 -25.18 -16.08
CA ALA A 229 -9.54 -24.34 -16.25
C ALA A 229 -10.59 -24.98 -17.16
N MET A 230 -11.84 -24.55 -17.02
CA MET A 230 -12.92 -25.03 -17.87
C MET A 230 -12.83 -24.39 -19.27
N VAL A 231 -12.99 -25.20 -20.32
CA VAL A 231 -12.96 -24.69 -21.71
C VAL A 231 -14.22 -23.89 -22.03
N TRP A 232 -15.35 -24.23 -21.42
CA TRP A 232 -16.64 -23.57 -21.59
C TRP A 232 -17.53 -23.97 -20.44
N HIS A 233 -18.60 -23.21 -20.21
CA HIS A 233 -19.60 -23.52 -19.20
C HIS A 233 -21.02 -23.36 -19.75
N ILE A 234 -21.95 -24.17 -19.25
CA ILE A 234 -23.38 -24.05 -19.53
C ILE A 234 -24.04 -23.76 -18.19
N ILE A 235 -24.78 -22.65 -18.12
CA ILE A 235 -25.51 -22.23 -16.92
C ILE A 235 -27.00 -22.16 -17.26
N ASP A 236 -27.81 -22.82 -16.44
CA ASP A 236 -29.26 -22.73 -16.48
C ASP A 236 -29.72 -21.67 -15.46
N ARG A 237 -30.34 -20.57 -15.92
CA ARG A 237 -30.82 -19.46 -15.08
C ARG A 237 -32.14 -18.94 -15.63
N ASN A 238 -33.13 -18.68 -14.77
CA ASN A 238 -34.46 -18.19 -15.18
C ASN A 238 -35.10 -18.99 -16.34
N ASN A 239 -35.00 -20.33 -16.29
CA ASN A 239 -35.46 -21.26 -17.34
C ASN A 239 -34.81 -21.07 -18.72
N LYS A 240 -33.64 -20.44 -18.78
CA LYS A 240 -32.84 -20.26 -19.99
C LYS A 240 -31.49 -20.92 -19.80
N ARG A 241 -30.97 -21.49 -20.89
CA ARG A 241 -29.68 -22.17 -20.95
C ARG A 241 -28.68 -21.30 -21.69
N LEU A 242 -27.62 -20.89 -21.01
CA LEU A 242 -26.60 -19.98 -21.53
C LEU A 242 -25.26 -20.69 -21.65
N GLY A 243 -24.63 -20.57 -22.82
CA GLY A 243 -23.28 -21.07 -23.06
C GLY A 243 -22.24 -19.96 -22.93
N ILE A 244 -21.19 -20.18 -22.15
CA ILE A 244 -20.15 -19.20 -21.82
C ILE A 244 -18.79 -19.74 -22.24
N ILE A 245 -17.98 -18.87 -22.84
CA ILE A 245 -16.64 -19.15 -23.38
C ILE A 245 -15.70 -18.07 -22.84
N GLY A 246 -14.50 -18.45 -22.40
CA GLY A 246 -13.48 -17.52 -21.90
C GLY A 246 -12.29 -17.44 -22.84
N LEU A 247 -12.04 -16.27 -23.42
CA LEU A 247 -11.03 -16.08 -24.46
C LEU A 247 -10.05 -14.98 -24.05
N VAL A 248 -8.78 -15.16 -24.43
CA VAL A 248 -7.70 -14.18 -24.23
C VAL A 248 -6.98 -13.93 -25.56
N GLU A 249 -6.48 -12.73 -25.81
CA GLU A 249 -5.62 -12.46 -26.97
C GLU A 249 -4.17 -12.90 -26.72
N GLU A 250 -3.46 -13.27 -27.78
CA GLU A 250 -2.07 -13.77 -27.69
C GLU A 250 -1.15 -12.76 -27.01
N GLN A 251 -1.32 -11.48 -27.35
CA GLN A 251 -0.52 -10.36 -26.85
C GLN A 251 -0.73 -10.06 -25.36
N TRP A 252 -1.76 -10.63 -24.74
CA TRP A 252 -2.04 -10.47 -23.31
C TRP A 252 -1.40 -11.58 -22.47
N LEU A 253 -0.83 -12.61 -23.09
CA LEU A 253 -0.12 -13.64 -22.37
C LEU A 253 1.23 -13.10 -21.89
N ALA A 254 1.53 -13.29 -20.61
CA ALA A 254 2.84 -12.94 -20.07
C ALA A 254 3.94 -13.70 -20.82
N ASP A 255 5.08 -13.04 -21.06
CA ASP A 255 6.23 -13.64 -21.78
C ASP A 255 6.65 -15.00 -21.18
N SER A 256 6.48 -15.13 -19.86
CA SER A 256 6.76 -16.34 -19.08
C SER A 256 5.91 -17.56 -19.45
N LEU A 257 4.82 -17.38 -20.20
CA LEU A 257 3.92 -18.45 -20.64
C LEU A 257 4.26 -18.98 -22.04
N HIS A 258 5.04 -18.27 -22.85
CA HIS A 258 5.26 -18.65 -24.26
C HIS A 258 6.06 -19.95 -24.44
N GLU A 259 6.93 -20.34 -23.49
CA GLU A 259 7.72 -21.58 -23.61
C GLU A 259 6.95 -22.85 -23.19
N GLY A 260 5.83 -22.71 -22.46
CA GLY A 260 5.09 -23.84 -21.86
C GLY A 260 3.70 -24.10 -22.43
N TYR A 261 3.12 -23.13 -23.15
CA TYR A 261 1.71 -23.14 -23.51
C TYR A 261 1.48 -22.95 -25.02
N LEU A 262 0.47 -23.64 -25.53
CA LEU A 262 -0.07 -23.53 -26.88
C LEU A 262 -1.22 -22.53 -26.88
N TYR A 263 -1.03 -21.41 -27.56
CA TYR A 263 -2.09 -20.47 -27.90
C TYR A 263 -2.86 -20.93 -29.14
N ARG A 264 -4.18 -20.76 -29.13
CA ARG A 264 -5.05 -20.88 -30.30
C ARG A 264 -5.71 -19.54 -30.55
N ASP A 265 -5.83 -19.18 -31.83
CA ASP A 265 -6.52 -17.96 -32.23
C ASP A 265 -7.91 -17.87 -31.60
N PHE A 266 -8.13 -16.80 -30.84
CA PHE A 266 -9.32 -16.63 -30.02
C PHE A 266 -10.60 -16.51 -30.86
N VAL A 267 -10.51 -15.93 -32.06
CA VAL A 267 -11.66 -15.79 -32.99
C VAL A 267 -12.07 -17.16 -33.53
N ALA A 268 -11.11 -17.93 -34.03
CA ALA A 268 -11.35 -19.25 -34.58
C ALA A 268 -11.88 -20.22 -33.52
N GLU A 269 -11.26 -20.27 -32.33
CA GLU A 269 -11.68 -21.16 -31.26
C GLU A 269 -13.02 -20.72 -30.66
N GLY A 270 -13.25 -19.41 -30.51
CA GLY A 270 -14.53 -18.85 -30.05
C GLY A 270 -15.70 -19.22 -30.96
N ARG A 271 -15.56 -19.06 -32.28
CA ARG A 271 -16.59 -19.46 -33.26
C ARG A 271 -16.87 -20.96 -33.24
N LYS A 272 -15.81 -21.78 -33.16
CA LYS A 272 -15.93 -23.23 -33.07
C LYS A 272 -16.71 -23.66 -31.82
N LEU A 273 -16.38 -23.08 -30.66
CA LEU A 273 -17.05 -23.40 -29.40
C LEU A 273 -18.48 -22.87 -29.34
N ALA A 274 -18.75 -21.68 -29.89
CA ALA A 274 -20.10 -21.14 -29.98
C ALA A 274 -21.03 -22.09 -30.76
N LYS A 275 -20.57 -22.57 -31.92
CA LYS A 275 -21.31 -23.57 -32.71
C LYS A 275 -21.59 -24.84 -31.90
N HIS A 276 -20.57 -25.40 -31.25
CA HIS A 276 -20.69 -26.61 -30.43
C HIS A 276 -21.67 -26.44 -29.25
N LEU A 277 -21.66 -25.28 -28.58
CA LEU A 277 -22.56 -25.01 -27.47
C LEU A 277 -24.01 -24.84 -27.92
N LYS A 278 -24.26 -24.20 -29.07
CA LYS A 278 -25.64 -24.08 -29.60
C LYS A 278 -26.22 -25.43 -30.00
N GLU A 279 -25.40 -26.32 -30.59
CA GLU A 279 -25.81 -27.71 -30.89
C GLU A 279 -26.18 -28.50 -29.61
N LYS A 280 -25.45 -28.28 -28.51
CA LYS A 280 -25.75 -28.90 -27.21
C LYS A 280 -26.94 -28.27 -26.48
N ALA A 281 -27.15 -26.98 -26.64
CA ALA A 281 -28.26 -26.25 -26.01
C ALA A 281 -29.59 -26.54 -26.73
N SER A 282 -29.57 -26.77 -28.05
CA SER A 282 -30.73 -27.15 -28.84
C SER A 282 -30.33 -28.07 -30.01
N PRO A 283 -30.53 -29.40 -29.92
CA PRO A 283 -30.08 -30.38 -30.92
C PRO A 283 -30.85 -30.33 -32.26
N LEU A 284 -31.77 -29.39 -32.45
CA LEU A 284 -32.74 -29.40 -33.55
C LEU A 284 -32.33 -28.63 -34.83
N LYS A 285 -31.23 -27.85 -34.88
CA LYS A 285 -30.96 -27.01 -36.07
C LYS A 285 -29.50 -26.82 -36.45
N GLN A 286 -29.20 -27.12 -37.72
CA GLN A 286 -28.02 -26.63 -38.46
C GLN A 286 -28.22 -25.14 -38.79
N CYS A 287 -27.81 -24.24 -37.90
CA CYS A 287 -27.63 -22.83 -38.22
C CYS A 287 -26.18 -22.43 -37.93
N VAL A 288 -25.63 -21.53 -38.75
CA VAL A 288 -24.29 -20.96 -38.58
C VAL A 288 -24.34 -20.01 -37.37
N ALA A 289 -24.27 -20.60 -36.19
CA ALA A 289 -24.40 -19.90 -34.92
C ALA A 289 -23.12 -19.13 -34.57
N GLU A 290 -23.18 -17.79 -34.64
CA GLU A 290 -22.14 -16.91 -34.10
C GLU A 290 -22.41 -16.54 -32.63
N ILE A 291 -21.43 -15.91 -31.99
CA ILE A 291 -21.49 -15.37 -30.62
C ILE A 291 -22.63 -14.34 -30.51
N ASP A 292 -23.37 -14.37 -29.41
CA ASP A 292 -24.56 -13.54 -29.19
C ASP A 292 -24.24 -12.21 -28.48
N LEU A 293 -23.40 -12.27 -27.45
CA LEU A 293 -22.98 -11.15 -26.60
C LEU A 293 -21.48 -11.30 -26.31
N ILE A 294 -20.74 -10.19 -26.37
CA ILE A 294 -19.31 -10.13 -26.03
C ILE A 294 -19.15 -9.28 -24.78
N LEU A 295 -18.51 -9.86 -23.75
CA LEU A 295 -18.11 -9.15 -22.54
C LEU A 295 -16.58 -8.99 -22.60
N GLY A 296 -16.11 -7.75 -22.69
CA GLY A 296 -14.70 -7.41 -22.83
C GLY A 296 -14.08 -6.88 -21.53
N GLY A 297 -12.75 -6.71 -21.57
CA GLY A 297 -11.93 -6.16 -20.48
C GLY A 297 -10.65 -5.53 -21.03
N HIS A 298 -9.57 -5.53 -20.23
CA HIS A 298 -8.21 -5.09 -20.56
C HIS A 298 -7.99 -3.58 -20.79
N ASP A 299 -8.78 -2.92 -21.63
CA ASP A 299 -8.52 -1.52 -22.02
C ASP A 299 -8.98 -0.47 -20.99
N HIS A 300 -9.53 -0.91 -19.84
CA HIS A 300 -10.00 -0.09 -18.71
C HIS A 300 -11.13 0.92 -18.99
N ASP A 301 -11.58 1.05 -20.23
CA ASP A 301 -12.67 1.93 -20.63
C ASP A 301 -14.04 1.30 -20.42
N TYR A 302 -15.00 2.09 -19.93
CA TYR A 302 -16.42 1.72 -19.96
C TYR A 302 -16.98 1.92 -21.37
N GLN A 303 -17.65 0.90 -21.92
CA GLN A 303 -18.16 0.98 -23.28
C GLN A 303 -19.28 -0.01 -23.56
N ILE A 304 -20.37 0.48 -24.17
CA ILE A 304 -21.40 -0.36 -24.79
C ILE A 304 -21.40 -0.05 -26.28
N ARG A 305 -21.13 -1.05 -27.12
CA ARG A 305 -21.12 -0.92 -28.59
C ARG A 305 -21.94 -2.01 -29.25
N LYS A 306 -22.59 -1.68 -30.37
CA LYS A 306 -23.24 -2.64 -31.26
C LYS A 306 -22.44 -2.74 -32.55
N ILE A 307 -21.90 -3.92 -32.84
CA ILE A 307 -21.09 -4.22 -34.04
C ILE A 307 -21.79 -5.34 -34.79
N ASN A 308 -22.20 -5.12 -36.05
CA ASN A 308 -22.90 -6.11 -36.87
C ASN A 308 -24.08 -6.78 -36.14
N ASN A 309 -24.92 -5.97 -35.48
CA ASN A 309 -26.04 -6.41 -34.64
C ASN A 309 -25.67 -7.23 -33.37
N LYS A 310 -24.39 -7.37 -33.04
CA LYS A 310 -23.92 -7.99 -31.79
C LYS A 310 -23.54 -6.94 -30.77
N VAL A 311 -23.90 -7.19 -29.51
CA VAL A 311 -23.60 -6.27 -28.41
C VAL A 311 -22.24 -6.63 -27.81
N CYS A 312 -21.40 -5.63 -27.61
CA CYS A 312 -20.12 -5.71 -26.93
C CYS A 312 -20.14 -4.74 -25.74
N VAL A 313 -19.86 -5.26 -24.54
CA VAL A 313 -19.90 -4.51 -23.28
C VAL A 313 -18.56 -4.59 -22.58
N LYS A 314 -18.06 -3.45 -22.12
CA LYS A 314 -16.92 -3.30 -21.20
C LYS A 314 -17.36 -2.48 -19.99
N SER A 315 -17.01 -2.94 -18.80
CA SER A 315 -17.52 -2.36 -17.54
C SER A 315 -16.53 -1.44 -16.82
N GLY A 316 -15.53 -0.88 -17.52
CA GLY A 316 -14.57 0.05 -16.94
C GLY A 316 -13.52 -0.63 -16.06
N THR A 317 -13.08 0.05 -15.00
CA THR A 317 -12.01 -0.41 -14.09
C THR A 317 -12.25 0.04 -12.64
N ASP A 318 -11.45 -0.49 -11.70
CA ASP A 318 -11.44 -0.16 -10.26
C ASP A 318 -12.80 -0.32 -9.54
N PHE A 319 -13.70 -1.13 -10.09
CA PHE A 319 -15.08 -1.25 -9.63
C PHE A 319 -15.86 0.07 -9.59
N ARG A 320 -15.46 1.06 -10.40
CA ARG A 320 -16.18 2.33 -10.53
C ARG A 320 -17.53 2.16 -11.18
N GLN A 321 -17.65 1.16 -12.05
CA GLN A 321 -18.90 0.78 -12.70
C GLN A 321 -19.07 -0.74 -12.73
N PHE A 322 -20.31 -1.16 -12.91
CA PHE A 322 -20.64 -2.45 -13.50
C PHE A 322 -21.79 -2.28 -14.49
N SER A 323 -21.93 -3.23 -15.41
CA SER A 323 -22.98 -3.19 -16.42
C SER A 323 -24.14 -4.12 -16.04
N LYS A 324 -25.35 -3.58 -15.95
CA LYS A 324 -26.58 -4.38 -15.88
C LYS A 324 -27.02 -4.69 -17.30
N ILE A 325 -27.16 -5.97 -17.62
CA ILE A 325 -27.51 -6.45 -18.97
C ILE A 325 -28.81 -7.25 -18.86
N ASP A 326 -29.90 -6.70 -19.40
CA ASP A 326 -31.19 -7.37 -19.47
C ASP A 326 -31.33 -8.04 -20.84
N ILE A 327 -31.58 -9.36 -20.84
CA ILE A 327 -31.83 -10.13 -22.06
C ILE A 327 -33.29 -10.56 -22.07
N THR A 328 -34.09 -9.96 -22.95
CA THR A 328 -35.52 -10.26 -23.11
C THR A 328 -35.70 -11.22 -24.29
N PHE A 329 -36.15 -12.43 -24.01
CA PHE A 329 -36.43 -13.42 -25.06
C PHE A 329 -37.84 -13.22 -25.60
N ILE A 330 -37.96 -12.85 -26.88
CA ILE A 330 -39.24 -12.68 -27.57
C ILE A 330 -39.81 -14.05 -27.93
N ASP A 331 -38.97 -14.94 -28.45
CA ASP A 331 -39.29 -16.35 -28.67
C ASP A 331 -38.07 -17.27 -28.45
N SER A 332 -38.02 -18.44 -29.10
CA SER A 332 -36.90 -19.39 -28.98
C SER A 332 -35.63 -18.96 -29.74
N GLU A 333 -35.73 -18.04 -30.69
CA GLU A 333 -34.65 -17.62 -31.60
C GLU A 333 -34.37 -16.11 -31.54
N GLU A 334 -35.36 -15.30 -31.15
CA GLU A 334 -35.28 -13.85 -31.07
C GLU A 334 -35.18 -13.37 -29.62
N TYR A 335 -34.23 -12.47 -29.39
CA TYR A 335 -34.00 -11.82 -28.12
C TYR A 335 -33.52 -10.38 -28.31
N GLU A 336 -33.81 -9.54 -27.33
CA GLU A 336 -33.34 -8.16 -27.24
C GLU A 336 -32.40 -8.02 -26.03
N ILE A 337 -31.36 -7.21 -26.19
CA ILE A 337 -30.36 -6.93 -25.15
C ILE A 337 -30.39 -5.44 -24.85
N GLU A 338 -30.69 -5.10 -23.61
CA GLU A 338 -30.56 -3.75 -23.07
C GLU A 338 -29.40 -3.72 -22.07
N CYS A 339 -28.59 -2.66 -22.12
CA CYS A 339 -27.42 -2.51 -21.25
C CYS A 339 -27.48 -1.16 -20.55
N GLN A 340 -27.31 -1.17 -19.24
CA GLN A 340 -27.28 0.00 -18.40
C GLN A 340 -25.95 0.08 -17.64
N GLU A 341 -25.36 1.28 -17.62
CA GLU A 341 -24.22 1.60 -16.77
C GLU A 341 -24.70 1.89 -15.34
N ILE A 342 -24.11 1.19 -14.37
CA ILE A 342 -24.32 1.47 -12.94
C ILE A 342 -23.04 2.03 -12.36
N ASN A 343 -23.08 3.30 -11.92
CA ASN A 343 -21.97 3.96 -11.26
C ASN A 343 -21.92 3.60 -9.77
N VAL A 344 -20.76 3.19 -9.29
CA VAL A 344 -20.49 2.83 -7.89
C VAL A 344 -19.89 4.06 -7.20
N ASN A 345 -20.74 4.88 -6.58
CA ASN A 345 -20.37 6.12 -5.90
C ASN A 345 -20.82 6.11 -4.42
N SER A 346 -20.25 7.00 -3.60
CA SER A 346 -20.50 7.03 -2.16
C SER A 346 -21.82 7.71 -1.78
N TYR A 347 -22.43 8.49 -2.68
CA TYR A 347 -23.75 9.08 -2.46
C TYR A 347 -24.84 8.01 -2.47
N ASP A 348 -24.77 7.10 -3.44
CA ASP A 348 -25.78 6.08 -3.67
C ASP A 348 -25.50 4.80 -2.88
N PHE A 349 -24.23 4.48 -2.64
CA PHE A 349 -23.84 3.20 -2.04
C PHE A 349 -22.82 3.36 -0.90
N LYS A 350 -23.19 2.82 0.27
CA LYS A 350 -22.26 2.65 1.41
C LYS A 350 -21.40 1.41 1.21
N GLU A 351 -20.23 1.38 1.84
CA GLU A 351 -19.39 0.17 1.87
C GLU A 351 -20.04 -0.94 2.72
N ASP A 352 -19.98 -2.18 2.24
CA ASP A 352 -20.39 -3.35 3.03
C ASP A 352 -19.50 -3.47 4.28
N PRO A 353 -20.06 -3.41 5.50
CA PRO A 353 -19.26 -3.37 6.73
C PRO A 353 -18.56 -4.70 7.01
N THR A 354 -19.17 -5.83 6.63
CA THR A 354 -18.61 -7.17 6.86
C THR A 354 -17.40 -7.39 5.97
N LEU A 355 -17.54 -7.12 4.68
CA LEU A 355 -16.47 -7.24 3.71
C LEU A 355 -15.38 -6.21 3.97
N LYS A 356 -15.73 -4.97 4.33
CA LYS A 356 -14.74 -3.97 4.75
C LYS A 356 -13.91 -4.47 5.92
N HIS A 357 -14.55 -5.01 6.96
CA HIS A 357 -13.85 -5.60 8.10
C HIS A 357 -12.98 -6.78 7.67
N GLU A 358 -13.49 -7.68 6.84
CA GLU A 358 -12.72 -8.81 6.34
C GLU A 358 -11.49 -8.36 5.54
N LEU A 359 -11.60 -7.32 4.72
CA LEU A 359 -10.50 -6.78 3.94
C LEU A 359 -9.45 -6.07 4.82
N THR A 360 -9.81 -5.58 6.01
CA THR A 360 -8.85 -4.96 6.93
C THR A 360 -7.75 -5.91 7.43
N LYS A 361 -8.00 -7.24 7.43
CA LYS A 361 -6.99 -8.23 7.83
C LYS A 361 -5.78 -8.27 6.89
N PHE A 362 -5.97 -7.85 5.64
CA PHE A 362 -4.90 -7.75 4.64
C PHE A 362 -4.12 -6.42 4.74
N GLY A 363 -4.44 -5.56 5.71
CA GLY A 363 -3.79 -4.27 5.91
C GLY A 363 -3.43 -3.94 7.36
N SER A 364 -3.78 -4.78 8.34
CA SER A 364 -3.61 -4.46 9.76
C SER A 364 -2.15 -4.22 10.13
N ILE A 365 -1.23 -5.01 9.57
CA ILE A 365 0.20 -4.83 9.82
C ILE A 365 0.69 -3.46 9.31
N ARG A 366 -0.02 -2.81 8.38
CA ARG A 366 0.37 -1.54 7.76
C ARG A 366 -0.22 -0.31 8.46
N ASN A 367 -1.10 -0.47 9.46
CA ASN A 367 -1.77 0.68 10.07
C ASN A 367 -2.12 0.57 11.57
N ARG A 368 -1.76 -0.53 12.23
CA ARG A 368 -1.98 -0.71 13.66
C ARG A 368 -0.97 -1.69 14.26
N GLU A 369 -0.89 -1.68 15.59
CA GLU A 369 -0.14 -2.69 16.33
C GLU A 369 -0.68 -4.09 16.03
N THR A 370 0.24 -5.04 15.81
CA THR A 370 -0.10 -6.45 15.62
C THR A 370 0.76 -7.32 16.53
N ASN A 371 0.23 -8.47 16.92
CA ASN A 371 0.99 -9.46 17.70
C ASN A 371 2.21 -10.01 16.94
N LEU A 372 2.13 -10.12 15.61
CA LEU A 372 3.25 -10.53 14.76
C LEU A 372 4.35 -9.47 14.72
N GLY A 373 3.98 -8.19 14.53
CA GLY A 373 4.91 -7.06 14.61
C GLY A 373 5.62 -7.02 15.95
N ASN A 374 4.86 -7.12 17.04
CA ASN A 374 5.39 -7.18 18.41
C ASN A 374 6.38 -8.33 18.61
N LEU A 375 6.02 -9.55 18.20
CA LEU A 375 6.87 -10.73 18.33
C LEU A 375 8.22 -10.52 17.62
N ILE A 376 8.21 -10.07 16.38
CA ILE A 376 9.44 -9.89 15.59
C ILE A 376 10.29 -8.76 16.18
N SER A 377 9.68 -7.63 16.56
CA SER A 377 10.40 -6.54 17.21
C SER A 377 11.00 -6.95 18.56
N ASP A 378 10.32 -7.80 19.34
CA ASP A 378 10.84 -8.31 20.63
C ASP A 378 12.00 -9.29 20.46
N ILE A 379 11.91 -10.19 19.47
CA ILE A 379 13.01 -11.08 19.11
C ILE A 379 14.23 -10.23 18.73
N ALA A 380 14.04 -9.24 17.87
CA ALA A 380 15.09 -8.34 17.42
C ALA A 380 15.75 -7.62 18.61
N LEU A 381 14.94 -7.01 19.49
CA LEU A 381 15.41 -6.32 20.70
C LEU A 381 16.33 -7.20 21.56
N VAL A 382 15.87 -8.41 21.88
CA VAL A 382 16.58 -9.31 22.79
C VAL A 382 17.85 -9.87 22.17
N THR A 383 17.85 -10.11 20.87
CA THR A 383 19.05 -10.61 20.18
C THR A 383 20.14 -9.56 20.02
N THR A 384 19.81 -8.26 20.03
CA THR A 384 20.78 -7.18 19.76
C THR A 384 21.14 -6.35 21.00
N GLY A 385 20.40 -6.46 22.09
CA GLY A 385 20.65 -5.68 23.32
C GLY A 385 20.38 -4.17 23.18
N SER A 386 19.64 -3.77 22.13
CA SER A 386 19.24 -2.38 21.91
C SER A 386 18.24 -1.91 22.97
N GLU A 387 18.11 -0.59 23.19
CA GLU A 387 17.18 -0.04 24.19
C GLU A 387 15.75 0.05 23.66
N ALA A 388 15.62 0.23 22.35
CA ALA A 388 14.36 0.29 21.62
C ALA A 388 14.53 -0.32 20.22
N VAL A 389 13.41 -0.74 19.61
CA VAL A 389 13.35 -1.23 18.23
C VAL A 389 12.27 -0.47 17.47
N LEU A 390 12.58 -0.11 16.22
CA LEU A 390 11.63 0.43 15.26
C LEU A 390 11.87 -0.25 13.90
N LEU A 391 10.87 -1.00 13.43
CA LEU A 391 10.86 -1.70 12.14
C LEU A 391 9.65 -1.24 11.34
N ASN A 392 9.80 -0.95 10.05
CA ASN A 392 8.66 -0.55 9.24
C ASN A 392 7.77 -1.77 8.91
N SER A 393 6.55 -1.49 8.46
CA SER A 393 5.63 -2.54 8.01
C SER A 393 6.06 -3.11 6.66
N GLY A 394 6.87 -2.34 5.91
CA GLY A 394 7.57 -2.71 4.69
C GLY A 394 8.16 -4.11 4.70
N MET A 395 8.83 -4.51 5.78
CA MET A 395 9.49 -5.82 5.87
C MET A 395 8.52 -7.00 5.96
N PHE A 396 7.33 -6.80 6.54
CA PHE A 396 6.38 -7.87 6.76
C PHE A 396 5.56 -8.09 5.50
N ARG A 397 5.72 -9.25 4.85
CA ARG A 397 5.10 -9.56 3.55
C ARG A 397 3.98 -10.58 3.62
N SER A 398 3.66 -11.06 4.82
CA SER A 398 2.50 -11.91 5.02
C SER A 398 1.33 -11.07 5.52
N ASP A 399 0.47 -10.66 4.59
CA ASP A 399 -0.73 -9.88 4.89
C ASP A 399 -1.92 -10.80 5.20
N GLN A 400 -1.72 -11.74 6.14
CA GLN A 400 -2.77 -12.67 6.56
C GLN A 400 -2.71 -12.94 8.07
N ILE A 401 -3.80 -13.48 8.59
CA ILE A 401 -3.83 -14.01 9.95
C ILE A 401 -3.12 -15.36 9.95
N HIS A 402 -2.00 -15.47 10.67
CA HIS A 402 -1.36 -16.75 10.96
C HIS A 402 -2.11 -17.45 12.09
N LEU A 403 -2.83 -18.52 11.75
CA LEU A 403 -3.58 -19.30 12.72
C LEU A 403 -2.65 -19.96 13.74
N LYS A 404 -3.13 -20.11 14.97
CA LYS A 404 -2.43 -20.85 16.03
C LYS A 404 -2.15 -22.28 15.57
N GLY A 405 -0.90 -22.73 15.67
CA GLY A 405 -0.48 -24.07 15.27
C GLY A 405 1.03 -24.16 15.13
N ASP A 406 1.50 -25.19 14.43
CA ASP A 406 2.92 -25.37 14.13
C ASP A 406 3.43 -24.21 13.25
N PHE A 407 4.44 -23.50 13.73
CA PHE A 407 5.15 -22.51 12.92
C PHE A 407 6.20 -23.21 12.05
N ARG A 408 6.03 -23.19 10.73
CA ARG A 408 6.91 -23.87 9.77
C ARG A 408 7.83 -22.88 9.08
N PHE A 409 8.94 -23.39 8.54
CA PHE A 409 9.89 -22.58 7.77
C PHE A 409 9.22 -21.81 6.61
N ARG A 410 8.23 -22.40 5.94
CA ARG A 410 7.42 -21.74 4.91
C ARG A 410 6.69 -20.50 5.42
N ASP A 411 6.23 -20.51 6.66
CA ASP A 411 5.52 -19.38 7.26
C ASP A 411 6.49 -18.23 7.52
N LEU A 412 7.71 -18.53 7.99
CA LEU A 412 8.78 -17.54 8.13
C LEU A 412 9.16 -16.90 6.80
N VAL A 413 9.41 -17.69 5.75
CA VAL A 413 9.71 -17.19 4.40
C VAL A 413 8.56 -16.34 3.85
N ARG A 414 7.32 -16.65 4.22
CA ARG A 414 6.18 -15.83 3.80
C ARG A 414 6.12 -14.49 4.53
N ILE A 415 6.44 -14.47 5.83
CA ILE A 415 6.43 -13.24 6.64
C ILE A 415 7.61 -12.34 6.27
N LEU A 416 8.81 -12.90 6.14
CA LEU A 416 10.07 -12.21 5.87
C LEU A 416 10.77 -12.84 4.65
N PRO A 417 10.30 -12.63 3.42
CA PRO A 417 10.91 -13.22 2.24
C PRO A 417 12.25 -12.57 1.86
N MET A 418 12.52 -11.36 2.37
CA MET A 418 13.74 -10.61 2.12
C MET A 418 14.67 -10.71 3.33
N MET A 419 15.98 -10.67 3.05
CA MET A 419 17.02 -10.57 4.07
C MET A 419 17.24 -9.08 4.39
N ASP A 420 16.25 -8.46 5.03
CA ASP A 420 16.33 -7.04 5.38
C ASP A 420 17.46 -6.81 6.41
N GLU A 421 18.39 -5.94 6.03
CA GLU A 421 19.60 -5.63 6.80
C GLU A 421 19.26 -4.68 7.97
N LEU A 422 19.81 -4.99 9.15
CA LEU A 422 19.60 -4.21 10.37
C LEU A 422 20.80 -3.31 10.68
N VAL A 423 20.56 -2.24 11.44
CA VAL A 423 21.58 -1.29 11.92
C VAL A 423 21.21 -0.82 13.33
N ILE A 424 22.20 -0.53 14.17
CA ILE A 424 21.98 0.08 15.49
C ILE A 424 22.49 1.50 15.46
N LEU A 425 21.61 2.44 15.76
CA LEU A 425 21.84 3.88 15.70
C LEU A 425 21.89 4.48 17.10
N ASN A 426 22.73 5.49 17.27
CA ASN A 426 22.71 6.42 18.39
C ASN A 426 21.75 7.56 18.04
N ILE A 427 20.59 7.63 18.70
CA ILE A 427 19.56 8.62 18.39
C ILE A 427 19.22 9.46 19.61
N THR A 428 18.83 10.71 19.41
CA THR A 428 18.20 11.52 20.46
C THR A 428 16.72 11.17 20.61
N GLY A 429 16.12 11.49 21.75
CA GLY A 429 14.67 11.34 21.91
C GLY A 429 13.88 12.16 20.88
N TYR A 430 14.37 13.35 20.49
CA TYR A 430 13.79 14.13 19.40
C TYR A 430 13.80 13.40 18.05
N GLN A 431 14.90 12.72 17.72
CA GLN A 431 15.00 11.93 16.50
C GLN A 431 14.06 10.72 16.54
N LEU A 432 13.91 10.07 17.71
CA LEU A 432 12.94 8.98 17.89
C LEU A 432 11.50 9.45 17.64
N TRP A 433 11.08 10.54 18.30
CA TRP A 433 9.75 11.11 18.12
C TRP A 433 9.48 11.45 16.64
N THR A 434 10.45 12.10 15.99
CA THR A 434 10.35 12.44 14.56
C THR A 434 10.20 11.19 13.69
N ALA A 435 10.93 10.11 14.00
CA ALA A 435 10.82 8.85 13.25
C ALA A 435 9.44 8.18 13.43
N LEU A 436 8.86 8.23 14.64
CA LEU A 436 7.52 7.71 14.88
C LEU A 436 6.46 8.53 14.12
N GLU A 437 6.60 9.86 14.08
CA GLU A 437 5.76 10.74 13.25
C GLU A 437 5.87 10.42 11.76
N CYS A 438 7.09 10.15 11.27
CA CYS A 438 7.30 9.71 9.87
C CYS A 438 6.50 8.43 9.56
N GLY A 439 6.51 7.45 10.47
CA GLY A 439 5.76 6.20 10.30
C GLY A 439 4.24 6.39 10.29
N LEU A 440 3.74 7.47 10.88
CA LEU A 440 2.32 7.83 10.83
C LEU A 440 1.99 8.80 9.71
N SER A 441 2.95 9.36 8.97
CA SER A 441 2.71 10.48 8.05
C SER A 441 1.61 10.23 7.03
N ARG A 442 1.52 8.99 6.52
CA ARG A 442 0.53 8.57 5.52
C ARG A 442 -0.64 7.77 6.09
N TRP A 443 -0.67 7.52 7.40
CA TRP A 443 -1.76 6.81 8.04
C TRP A 443 -3.12 7.50 7.74
N PRO A 444 -4.20 6.76 7.42
CA PRO A 444 -4.36 5.30 7.49
C PRO A 444 -4.03 4.52 6.19
N THR A 445 -3.30 5.12 5.25
CA THR A 445 -2.88 4.46 4.00
C THR A 445 -2.10 3.19 4.32
N LEU A 446 -2.38 2.11 3.57
CA LEU A 446 -1.79 0.78 3.79
C LEU A 446 -0.42 0.63 3.12
N ASP A 447 0.52 1.52 3.43
CA ASP A 447 1.86 1.46 2.86
C ASP A 447 2.92 0.89 3.83
N GLY A 448 4.17 0.85 3.39
CA GLY A 448 5.27 0.28 4.17
C GLY A 448 5.73 1.08 5.38
N SER A 449 5.35 2.35 5.49
CA SER A 449 5.97 3.28 6.43
C SER A 449 5.56 3.07 7.88
N PHE A 450 4.40 2.49 8.17
CA PHE A 450 3.94 2.30 9.56
C PHE A 450 4.96 1.51 10.41
N ALA A 451 5.27 1.98 11.61
CA ALA A 451 6.34 1.41 12.45
C ALA A 451 5.80 0.43 13.50
N HIS A 452 6.33 -0.80 13.50
CA HIS A 452 6.25 -1.74 14.61
C HIS A 452 7.40 -1.51 15.58
N VAL A 453 7.11 -1.62 16.87
CA VAL A 453 8.04 -1.19 17.91
C VAL A 453 8.20 -2.23 19.02
N SER A 454 9.36 -2.23 19.67
CA SER A 454 9.59 -2.92 20.94
C SER A 454 10.20 -1.97 21.96
N ARG A 455 9.77 -2.13 23.22
CA ARG A 455 9.99 -1.22 24.37
C ARG A 455 9.50 0.21 24.21
N ILE A 456 8.99 0.61 23.05
CA ILE A 456 8.37 1.93 22.86
C ILE A 456 6.86 1.79 23.09
N HIS A 457 6.28 2.69 23.88
CA HIS A 457 4.82 2.94 23.86
C HIS A 457 4.57 4.39 23.46
N TYR A 458 3.52 4.63 22.68
CA TYR A 458 3.08 5.99 22.33
C TYR A 458 1.59 6.04 21.99
N GLU A 459 1.02 7.23 22.10
CA GLU A 459 -0.35 7.53 21.69
C GLU A 459 -0.34 8.51 20.52
N PHE A 460 -1.27 8.36 19.57
CA PHE A 460 -1.39 9.28 18.45
C PHE A 460 -2.83 9.68 18.17
N ASP A 461 -3.02 10.95 17.80
CA ASP A 461 -4.29 11.52 17.39
C ASP A 461 -4.37 11.55 15.84
N PRO A 462 -5.24 10.74 15.22
CA PRO A 462 -5.35 10.68 13.77
C PRO A 462 -5.96 11.95 13.14
N HIS A 463 -6.59 12.81 13.94
CA HIS A 463 -7.20 14.06 13.46
C HIS A 463 -6.19 15.19 13.33
N LYS A 464 -4.98 15.04 13.88
CA LYS A 464 -3.90 16.01 13.74
C LYS A 464 -3.16 15.85 12.41
N PRO A 465 -2.61 16.95 11.86
CA PRO A 465 -1.81 16.90 10.64
C PRO A 465 -0.58 16.00 10.81
N ALA A 466 -0.13 15.38 9.72
CA ALA A 466 1.07 14.55 9.69
C ALA A 466 2.29 15.32 10.24
N GLY A 467 3.10 14.68 11.08
CA GLY A 467 4.20 15.34 11.78
C GLY A 467 3.80 16.02 13.10
N SER A 468 2.54 15.92 13.52
CA SER A 468 2.05 16.42 14.81
C SER A 468 0.98 15.52 15.43
N ARG A 469 0.96 14.23 15.06
CA ARG A 469 -0.01 13.23 15.55
C ARG A 469 0.34 12.71 16.93
N ILE A 470 1.62 12.69 17.30
CA ILE A 470 2.14 12.11 18.54
C ILE A 470 2.55 13.23 19.48
N ASP A 471 1.97 13.25 20.69
CA ASP A 471 2.52 14.07 21.79
C ASP A 471 3.81 13.38 22.29
N PRO A 472 4.98 14.05 22.26
CA PRO A 472 6.22 13.47 22.78
C PRO A 472 6.12 12.96 24.23
N ASN A 473 5.26 13.57 25.05
CA ASN A 473 5.07 13.15 26.45
C ASN A 473 4.31 11.83 26.59
N SER A 474 3.59 11.40 25.55
CA SER A 474 2.98 10.07 25.49
C SER A 474 4.00 8.95 25.26
N ILE A 475 5.21 9.31 24.81
CA ILE A 475 6.22 8.32 24.45
C ILE A 475 6.95 7.82 25.70
N THR A 476 7.04 6.50 25.85
CA THR A 476 7.89 5.85 26.84
C THR A 476 8.83 4.87 26.19
N ILE A 477 10.02 4.70 26.77
CA ILE A 477 10.98 3.63 26.46
C ILE A 477 11.14 2.78 27.72
N GLY A 478 10.67 1.53 27.65
CA GLY A 478 10.45 0.70 28.83
C GLY A 478 9.46 1.36 29.78
N ASN A 479 9.90 1.65 31.01
CA ASN A 479 9.07 2.28 32.04
C ASN A 479 9.39 3.77 32.24
N LYS A 480 10.17 4.38 31.33
CA LYS A 480 10.61 5.78 31.45
C LYS A 480 10.02 6.63 30.33
N CYS A 481 9.54 7.82 30.65
CA CYS A 481 9.14 8.80 29.64
C CYS A 481 10.34 9.19 28.77
N LEU A 482 10.05 9.52 27.51
CA LEU A 482 11.05 9.98 26.55
C LEU A 482 11.66 11.31 26.99
N ASP A 483 12.99 11.38 27.06
CA ASP A 483 13.73 12.63 27.17
C ASP A 483 14.23 13.01 25.77
N LEU A 484 13.75 14.15 25.26
CA LEU A 484 14.07 14.62 23.90
C LEU A 484 15.56 14.87 23.66
N LYS A 485 16.34 15.15 24.72
CA LYS A 485 17.78 15.45 24.63
C LYS A 485 18.64 14.24 24.93
N ALA A 486 18.12 13.26 25.66
CA ALA A 486 18.85 12.03 25.96
C ALA A 486 19.12 11.22 24.68
N LYS A 487 20.20 10.44 24.72
CA LYS A 487 20.58 9.52 23.65
C LYS A 487 20.15 8.09 23.97
N TYR A 488 19.75 7.35 22.95
CA TYR A 488 19.25 5.99 23.02
C TYR A 488 19.84 5.13 21.90
N ARG A 489 20.01 3.84 22.18
CA ARG A 489 20.36 2.83 21.15
C ARG A 489 19.10 2.29 20.49
N LEU A 490 18.86 2.69 19.25
CA LEU A 490 17.74 2.21 18.44
C LEU A 490 18.22 1.17 17.43
N LEU A 491 17.63 -0.03 17.47
CA LEU A 491 17.70 -0.97 16.35
C LEU A 491 16.68 -0.58 15.29
N THR A 492 17.11 -0.50 14.04
CA THR A 492 16.23 -0.29 12.90
C THR A 492 16.78 -0.93 11.63
N GLU A 493 16.11 -0.75 10.50
CA GLU A 493 16.56 -1.26 9.21
C GLU A 493 17.53 -0.29 8.55
N GLU A 494 18.52 -0.82 7.84
CA GLU A 494 19.40 -0.03 6.97
C GLU A 494 18.60 0.73 5.90
N PHE A 495 17.49 0.15 5.44
CA PHE A 495 16.56 0.80 4.52
C PHE A 495 16.02 2.12 5.10
N LEU A 496 15.61 2.11 6.38
CA LEU A 496 15.12 3.31 7.06
C LEU A 496 16.27 4.29 7.38
N HIS A 497 17.44 3.79 7.77
CA HIS A 497 18.63 4.63 7.95
C HIS A 497 19.04 5.35 6.65
N LYS A 498 18.82 4.76 5.47
CA LYS A 498 18.98 5.45 4.18
C LYS A 498 17.93 6.53 3.89
N GLY A 499 17.01 6.80 4.83
CA GLY A 499 15.93 7.77 4.72
C GLY A 499 14.77 7.32 3.85
N LYS A 500 14.62 6.01 3.61
CA LYS A 500 13.51 5.45 2.83
C LYS A 500 12.22 5.44 3.66
N ASP A 501 11.08 5.27 2.99
CA ASP A 501 9.73 5.36 3.58
C ASP A 501 9.46 6.63 4.40
N GLY A 502 10.18 7.72 4.10
CA GLY A 502 10.00 9.01 4.77
C GLY A 502 10.84 9.21 6.03
N TYR A 503 11.63 8.22 6.45
CA TYR A 503 12.45 8.24 7.67
C TYR A 503 13.75 9.06 7.54
N TYR A 504 13.69 10.24 6.91
CA TYR A 504 14.88 11.06 6.61
C TYR A 504 15.70 11.43 7.85
N VAL A 505 15.05 11.57 9.00
CA VAL A 505 15.69 11.88 10.28
C VAL A 505 16.73 10.83 10.70
N LEU A 506 16.54 9.57 10.28
CA LEU A 506 17.45 8.48 10.64
C LEU A 506 18.76 8.53 9.85
N LYS A 507 18.80 9.22 8.70
CA LYS A 507 20.00 9.32 7.84
C LYS A 507 21.16 10.07 8.49
N GLU A 508 20.84 10.97 9.40
CA GLU A 508 21.82 11.81 10.11
C GLU A 508 22.27 11.19 11.44
N CYS A 509 21.69 10.05 11.82
CA CYS A 509 22.02 9.38 13.07
C CYS A 509 23.36 8.66 12.98
N GLU A 510 24.13 8.72 14.07
CA GLU A 510 25.40 8.02 14.19
C GLU A 510 25.15 6.50 14.23
N VAL A 511 25.86 5.76 13.38
CA VAL A 511 25.81 4.30 13.36
C VAL A 511 26.73 3.75 14.46
N LEU A 512 26.15 3.06 15.43
CA LEU A 512 26.90 2.37 16.49
C LEU A 512 27.34 0.99 16.03
N ILE A 513 26.44 0.24 15.39
CA ILE A 513 26.73 -1.08 14.83
C ILE A 513 26.22 -1.09 13.39
N PRO A 514 27.12 -1.18 12.40
CA PRO A 514 26.76 -1.16 10.99
C PRO A 514 26.19 -2.51 10.55
N LYS A 515 25.53 -2.51 9.38
CA LYS A 515 24.81 -3.68 8.86
C LYS A 515 25.66 -4.92 8.66
N GLU A 516 26.95 -4.76 8.35
CA GLU A 516 27.91 -5.86 8.18
C GLU A 516 28.16 -6.63 9.48
N HIS A 517 27.81 -6.04 10.63
CA HIS A 517 27.95 -6.62 11.94
C HIS A 517 26.63 -7.07 12.56
N CYS A 518 25.50 -6.64 11.99
CA CYS A 518 24.18 -7.10 12.37
C CYS A 518 23.81 -8.42 11.69
N VAL A 519 23.02 -9.24 12.38
CA VAL A 519 22.33 -10.40 11.79
C VAL A 519 21.00 -9.92 11.23
N ASP A 520 20.62 -10.37 10.03
CA ASP A 520 19.34 -10.00 9.41
C ASP A 520 18.14 -10.54 10.20
N VAL A 521 16.98 -9.86 10.08
CA VAL A 521 15.76 -10.19 10.85
C VAL A 521 15.30 -11.63 10.62
N PHE A 522 15.37 -12.13 9.38
CA PHE A 522 14.96 -13.49 9.05
C PHE A 522 15.78 -14.52 9.82
N THR A 523 17.10 -14.35 9.82
CA THR A 523 18.04 -15.22 10.54
C THR A 523 17.84 -15.13 12.06
N LEU A 524 17.57 -13.94 12.60
CA LEU A 524 17.26 -13.76 14.03
C LEU A 524 16.01 -14.54 14.44
N VAL A 525 14.90 -14.38 13.70
CA VAL A 525 13.65 -15.08 13.98
C VAL A 525 13.82 -16.59 13.83
N LYS A 526 14.51 -17.05 12.79
CA LYS A 526 14.81 -18.47 12.58
C LYS A 526 15.54 -19.07 13.79
N LYS A 527 16.65 -18.45 14.21
CA LYS A 527 17.48 -18.92 15.33
C LYS A 527 16.74 -18.88 16.66
N TYR A 528 15.92 -17.85 16.88
CA TYR A 528 15.05 -17.78 18.05
C TYR A 528 14.08 -18.97 18.08
N MET A 529 13.41 -19.27 16.97
CA MET A 529 12.48 -20.41 16.89
C MET A 529 13.18 -21.76 17.09
N GLU A 530 14.38 -21.93 16.53
CA GLU A 530 15.22 -23.11 16.76
C GLU A 530 15.60 -23.25 18.23
N SER A 531 15.97 -22.15 18.90
CA SER A 531 16.32 -22.14 20.33
C SER A 531 15.12 -22.48 21.22
N VAL A 532 13.93 -21.93 20.91
CA VAL A 532 12.69 -22.26 21.61
C VAL A 532 12.30 -23.73 21.41
N ALA A 533 12.50 -24.28 20.21
CA ALA A 533 12.24 -25.70 19.93
C ALA A 533 13.19 -26.61 20.72
N GLN A 534 14.47 -26.23 20.84
CA GLN A 534 15.45 -26.97 21.64
C GLN A 534 15.10 -26.93 23.13
N LEU A 535 14.77 -25.76 23.69
CA LEU A 535 14.30 -25.64 25.09
C LEU A 535 13.04 -26.46 25.36
N ALA A 536 12.14 -26.56 24.38
CA ALA A 536 10.94 -27.39 24.50
C ALA A 536 11.26 -28.90 24.50
N ALA A 537 12.35 -29.31 23.82
CA ALA A 537 12.80 -30.69 23.76
C ALA A 537 13.66 -31.09 24.98
N ASP A 538 14.46 -30.18 25.51
CA ASP A 538 15.31 -30.37 26.69
C ASP A 538 15.31 -29.11 27.58
N PRO A 539 14.48 -29.08 28.64
CA PRO A 539 14.40 -27.94 29.56
C PRO A 539 15.66 -27.69 30.39
N GLN A 540 16.62 -28.63 30.42
CA GLN A 540 17.90 -28.47 31.10
C GLN A 540 19.01 -27.94 30.17
N SER A 541 18.72 -27.79 28.88
CA SER A 541 19.66 -27.27 27.88
C SER A 541 19.99 -25.79 28.12
N ASP A 542 21.29 -25.47 28.10
CA ASP A 542 21.78 -24.08 28.17
C ASP A 542 21.66 -23.39 26.80
N CYS A 543 20.42 -23.14 26.35
CA CYS A 543 20.17 -22.46 25.07
C CYS A 543 20.59 -20.97 25.07
N LYS A 544 21.12 -20.44 26.19
CA LYS A 544 21.59 -19.04 26.31
C LYS A 544 22.69 -18.72 25.29
N THR A 545 23.50 -19.70 24.90
CA THR A 545 24.63 -19.51 23.98
C THR A 545 24.22 -19.44 22.51
N LEU A 546 23.04 -19.94 22.11
CA LEU A 546 22.64 -20.05 20.69
C LEU A 546 22.18 -18.74 20.06
N VAL A 547 21.57 -17.85 20.85
CA VAL A 547 21.09 -16.54 20.36
C VAL A 547 22.25 -15.55 20.21
N CYS A 548 23.26 -15.61 21.07
CA CYS A 548 24.40 -14.68 21.07
C CYS A 548 25.62 -15.11 20.24
N SER A 549 25.81 -16.40 19.92
CA SER A 549 27.11 -16.90 19.43
C SER A 549 27.39 -16.74 17.93
N SER A 550 26.66 -15.91 17.18
CA SER A 550 26.78 -15.96 15.71
C SER A 550 26.50 -14.66 14.95
N GLY A 551 27.01 -13.53 15.45
CA GLY A 551 27.55 -12.50 14.56
C GLY A 551 28.96 -12.88 14.08
N PRO A 552 29.56 -12.17 13.11
CA PRO A 552 31.02 -12.23 12.91
C PRO A 552 31.74 -12.16 14.27
N LYS A 553 32.89 -12.83 14.42
CA LYS A 553 33.64 -12.88 15.70
C LYS A 553 33.84 -11.49 16.35
N THR A 554 33.84 -10.43 15.55
CA THR A 554 33.85 -9.03 15.96
C THR A 554 32.58 -8.58 16.72
N THR A 555 31.37 -8.93 16.26
CA THR A 555 30.13 -8.53 16.92
C THR A 555 29.95 -9.16 18.29
N ALA A 556 30.35 -10.43 18.46
CA ALA A 556 30.24 -11.11 19.75
C ALA A 556 31.18 -10.52 20.82
N ILE A 557 32.34 -10.00 20.40
CA ILE A 557 33.34 -9.37 21.30
C ILE A 557 32.94 -7.94 21.67
N GLU A 558 32.37 -7.17 20.74
CA GLU A 558 31.85 -5.83 21.02
C GLU A 558 30.53 -5.89 21.82
N MET A 559 29.62 -6.80 21.48
CA MET A 559 28.37 -7.00 22.23
C MET A 559 28.59 -7.44 23.68
N THR A 560 29.66 -8.18 23.99
CA THR A 560 29.99 -8.56 25.37
C THR A 560 30.31 -7.38 26.29
N GLU A 561 30.73 -6.21 25.78
CA GLU A 561 30.88 -4.99 26.59
C GLU A 561 29.55 -4.27 26.85
N TYR A 562 28.49 -4.58 26.08
CA TYR A 562 27.18 -3.92 26.15
C TYR A 562 26.05 -4.82 26.68
N LEU A 563 26.29 -6.13 26.84
CA LEU A 563 25.34 -7.11 27.38
C LEU A 563 25.51 -7.27 28.90
N ASP A 564 25.08 -6.26 29.65
CA ASP A 564 24.90 -6.34 31.11
C ASP A 564 23.50 -6.85 31.50
N PHE A 565 22.88 -7.68 30.67
CA PHE A 565 21.58 -8.29 30.96
C PHE A 565 21.66 -9.81 30.86
N GLU A 566 21.22 -10.50 31.92
CA GLU A 566 20.86 -11.90 31.84
C GLU A 566 19.79 -12.07 30.75
N LEU A 567 20.17 -12.66 29.62
CA LEU A 567 19.25 -13.19 28.63
C LEU A 567 18.51 -14.37 29.26
N GLU A 568 17.48 -14.09 30.07
CA GLU A 568 16.40 -15.02 30.23
C GLU A 568 15.78 -15.19 28.84
N LEU A 569 15.99 -16.35 28.21
CA LEU A 569 15.22 -16.79 27.05
C LEU A 569 13.74 -16.87 27.46
N ARG A 570 13.07 -15.72 27.46
CA ARG A 570 11.63 -15.63 27.69
C ARG A 570 10.96 -16.07 26.41
N LYS A 571 10.16 -17.13 26.50
CA LYS A 571 9.26 -17.50 25.43
C LYS A 571 8.28 -16.34 25.21
N PHE A 572 8.47 -15.58 24.14
CA PHE A 572 7.54 -14.54 23.74
C PHE A 572 6.22 -15.18 23.28
N GLU A 573 5.13 -14.79 23.93
CA GLU A 573 3.79 -15.08 23.43
C GLU A 573 3.38 -13.96 22.47
N PRO A 574 2.97 -14.27 21.23
CA PRO A 574 2.49 -13.25 20.30
C PRO A 574 1.19 -12.61 20.83
N LYS A 575 1.27 -11.35 21.25
CA LYS A 575 0.12 -10.58 21.75
C LYS A 575 0.22 -9.11 21.36
N VAL A 576 -0.92 -8.43 21.36
CA VAL A 576 -1.01 -6.97 21.27
C VAL A 576 -0.92 -6.43 22.68
N ASP A 577 0.08 -5.58 22.95
CA ASP A 577 0.41 -5.08 24.29
C ASP A 577 -0.09 -3.65 24.54
N GLY A 578 -0.63 -2.97 23.52
CA GLY A 578 -1.03 -1.56 23.62
C GLY A 578 0.17 -0.61 23.51
N ARG A 579 1.21 -1.02 22.78
CA ARG A 579 2.39 -0.19 22.44
C ARG A 579 2.00 1.01 21.59
N ILE A 580 0.98 0.87 20.75
CA ILE A 580 0.55 1.93 19.84
C ILE A 580 -0.95 2.17 20.03
N THR A 581 -1.29 3.30 20.64
CA THR A 581 -2.69 3.64 20.92
C THR A 581 -3.17 4.76 20.01
N CYS A 582 -4.25 4.50 19.25
CA CYS A 582 -4.90 5.51 18.42
C CYS A 582 -6.03 6.19 19.22
N LEU A 583 -5.94 7.51 19.38
CA LEU A 583 -6.90 8.33 20.13
C LEU A 583 -8.14 8.65 19.28
N THR A 584 -8.87 7.63 18.81
CA THR A 584 -10.19 7.82 18.21
C THR A 584 -11.23 7.87 19.34
N ASN A 585 -11.70 9.07 19.68
CA ASN A 585 -12.78 9.36 20.64
C ASN A 585 -13.32 8.16 21.45
N VAL A 586 -12.80 8.01 22.68
CA VAL A 586 -13.57 7.40 23.77
C VAL A 586 -14.66 8.40 24.16
N SER A 587 -15.80 8.31 23.47
CA SER A 587 -17.05 8.93 23.92
C SER A 587 -18.22 8.02 23.57
N ASN A 588 -18.34 6.94 24.35
CA ASN A 588 -19.63 6.35 24.75
C ASN A 588 -19.52 6.03 26.24
N ILE A 589 -19.85 7.04 27.07
CA ILE A 589 -20.48 6.83 28.39
C ILE A 589 -21.96 6.63 28.12
#